data_AF-A0A7W1INI8-F1
#
_entry.id   AF-A0A7W1INI8-F1
#
_cell.length_a   1.000
_cell.length_b   1.000
_cell.length_c   1.000
_cell.angle_alpha   90.00
_cell.angle_beta   90.00
_cell.angle_gamma   90.00
#
_symmetry.space_group_name_H-M   'P 1'
#
loop_
_entity.id
_entity.type
_entity.pdbx_description
1 polymer ?
#
loop_
_entity_poly.entity_id
_entity_poly.type
_entity_poly.pdbx_seq_one_letter_code
_entity_poly.pdbx_strand_id
1 'polypeptide(L)'
;MHSARAFTMIELLVVISIMATIAALVLVGANALGVGSKRNKTATILETVRQALEVTAAQTGSISNPSEHPLAGSFAAQGQPRLRFVRSAAPNTALAATVNNPIGSPAERIALYGVSLAQLAAQQDRLLLPDDLYADPQVPLLFGMPRDHCAVLGTKLSNVTRFRRLPQPAVGAPAIANPDDQTLFPNATRLVSSDVGPEGNKRTIDYVLGNTNASTELAKMGALYAPPDDDPAKLHAYGRVWSEVPLTTTGQASWKPGFLNDPQRVPPNQPSWKRYRLRGLAIYDAWKVEILCSVSESGAVRLESAGKDGVFRWDPGQNFVLDTEPFAASPAIDDRDGARDNVVSNVGGR
;
A
#
# COMPACT_ATOMS: atom_id res chain seq x y z
N MET A 1 -6.23 -28.25 -70.71
CA MET A 1 -7.50 -27.76 -70.14
C MET A 1 -7.40 -27.82 -68.61
N HIS A 2 -7.03 -26.72 -67.95
CA HIS A 2 -7.05 -26.65 -66.49
C HIS A 2 -8.41 -26.10 -66.05
N SER A 3 -9.21 -26.95 -65.41
CA SER A 3 -10.47 -26.56 -64.78
C SER A 3 -10.12 -25.78 -63.51
N ALA A 4 -10.16 -24.44 -63.59
CA ALA A 4 -10.05 -23.59 -62.43
C ALA A 4 -11.32 -23.75 -61.59
N ARG A 5 -11.25 -24.56 -60.53
CA ARG A 5 -12.32 -24.66 -59.53
C ARG A 5 -12.33 -23.36 -58.74
N ALA A 6 -13.36 -22.55 -58.94
CA ALA A 6 -13.59 -21.36 -58.14
C ALA A 6 -13.79 -21.78 -56.67
N PHE A 7 -12.97 -21.20 -55.79
CA PHE A 7 -13.09 -21.38 -54.35
C PHE A 7 -14.47 -20.88 -53.93
N THR A 8 -15.26 -21.75 -53.29
CA THR A 8 -16.63 -21.41 -52.94
C THR A 8 -16.63 -20.42 -51.79
N MET A 9 -17.59 -19.49 -51.78
CA MET A 9 -17.77 -18.53 -50.68
C MET A 9 -17.93 -19.25 -49.32
N ILE A 10 -18.49 -20.47 -49.34
CA ILE A 10 -18.65 -21.33 -48.16
C ILE A 10 -17.29 -21.79 -47.63
N GLU A 11 -16.38 -22.25 -48.48
CA GLU A 11 -15.02 -22.65 -48.05
C GLU A 11 -14.27 -21.49 -47.40
N LEU A 12 -14.41 -20.27 -47.93
CA LEU A 12 -13.79 -19.08 -47.34
C LEU A 12 -14.38 -18.75 -45.96
N LEU A 13 -15.70 -18.83 -45.81
CA LEU A 13 -16.36 -18.61 -44.52
C LEU A 13 -15.93 -19.65 -43.47
N VAL A 14 -15.79 -20.92 -43.86
CA VAL A 14 -15.29 -21.98 -42.96
C VAL A 14 -13.87 -21.67 -42.49
N VAL A 15 -12.97 -21.28 -43.39
CA VAL A 15 -11.59 -20.92 -43.02
C VAL A 15 -11.55 -19.74 -42.05
N ILE A 16 -12.33 -18.68 -42.31
CA ILE A 16 -12.40 -17.52 -41.41
C ILE A 16 -12.94 -17.94 -40.03
N SER A 17 -13.96 -18.81 -39.99
CA SER A 17 -14.52 -19.29 -38.72
C SER A 17 -13.51 -20.12 -37.89
N ILE A 18 -12.70 -20.95 -38.55
CA ILE A 18 -11.63 -21.74 -37.91
C ILE A 18 -10.51 -20.81 -37.42
N MET A 19 -10.09 -19.83 -38.23
CA MET A 19 -9.08 -18.86 -37.82
C MET A 19 -9.54 -18.03 -36.61
N ALA A 20 -10.81 -17.60 -36.58
CA ALA A 20 -11.37 -16.86 -35.46
C ALA A 20 -11.42 -17.69 -34.17
N THR A 21 -11.80 -18.98 -34.25
CA THR A 21 -11.81 -19.87 -33.08
C THR A 21 -10.41 -20.18 -32.56
N ILE A 22 -9.43 -20.43 -33.43
CA ILE A 22 -8.03 -20.64 -33.03
C ILE A 22 -7.46 -19.37 -32.39
N ALA A 23 -7.69 -18.19 -32.98
CA ALA A 23 -7.22 -16.93 -32.42
C ALA A 23 -7.80 -16.66 -31.02
N ALA A 24 -9.09 -16.94 -30.82
CA ALA A 24 -9.74 -16.82 -29.51
C ALA A 24 -9.10 -17.75 -28.46
N LEU A 25 -8.84 -19.02 -28.82
CA LEU A 25 -8.20 -19.99 -27.92
C LEU A 25 -6.77 -19.59 -27.56
N VAL A 26 -5.97 -19.15 -28.54
CA VAL A 26 -4.60 -18.68 -28.32
C VAL A 26 -4.59 -17.45 -27.40
N LEU A 27 -5.53 -16.52 -27.57
CA LEU A 27 -5.62 -15.32 -26.73
C LEU A 27 -5.99 -15.66 -25.27
N VAL A 28 -6.94 -16.58 -25.06
CA VAL A 28 -7.31 -17.06 -23.71
C VAL A 28 -6.12 -17.77 -23.05
N GLY A 29 -5.42 -18.64 -23.80
CA GLY A 29 -4.23 -19.34 -23.31
C GLY A 29 -3.08 -18.39 -22.94
N ALA A 30 -2.80 -17.39 -23.77
CA ALA A 30 -1.76 -16.39 -23.52
C ALA A 30 -2.04 -15.57 -22.24
N ASN A 31 -3.31 -15.20 -22.01
CA ASN A 31 -3.71 -14.46 -20.80
C ASN A 31 -3.53 -15.31 -19.52
N ALA A 32 -3.92 -16.59 -19.56
CA ALA A 32 -3.75 -17.50 -18.41
C ALA A 32 -2.26 -17.72 -18.08
N LEU A 33 -1.42 -17.94 -19.10
CA LEU A 33 0.03 -18.08 -18.95
C LEU A 33 0.67 -16.81 -18.38
N GLY A 34 0.19 -15.64 -18.81
CA GLY A 34 0.65 -14.34 -18.30
C GLY A 34 0.39 -14.15 -16.80
N VAL A 35 -0.78 -14.56 -16.31
CA VAL A 35 -1.12 -14.47 -14.87
C VAL A 35 -0.24 -15.41 -14.04
N GLY A 36 -0.08 -16.67 -14.47
CA GLY A 36 0.79 -17.63 -13.79
C GLY A 36 2.25 -17.18 -13.75
N SER A 37 2.77 -16.67 -14.87
CA SER A 37 4.13 -16.12 -14.95
C SER A 37 4.33 -14.93 -13.99
N LYS A 38 3.37 -13.99 -13.93
CA LYS A 38 3.42 -12.86 -13.00
C LYS A 38 3.39 -13.32 -11.54
N ARG A 39 2.52 -14.26 -11.19
CA ARG A 39 2.47 -14.82 -9.82
C ARG A 39 3.79 -15.46 -9.41
N ASN A 40 4.39 -16.27 -10.28
CA ASN A 40 5.70 -16.88 -10.04
C ASN A 40 6.79 -15.83 -9.88
N LYS A 41 6.81 -14.82 -10.77
CA LYS A 41 7.76 -13.71 -10.68
C LYS A 41 7.59 -12.91 -9.39
N THR A 42 6.36 -12.65 -8.95
CA THR A 42 6.08 -12.02 -7.66
C THR A 42 6.62 -12.86 -6.51
N ALA A 43 6.37 -14.17 -6.49
CA ALA A 43 6.91 -15.06 -5.46
C ALA A 43 8.45 -15.01 -5.42
N THR A 44 9.12 -15.03 -6.57
CA THR A 44 10.58 -14.86 -6.66
C THR A 44 11.05 -13.50 -6.14
N ILE A 45 10.33 -12.41 -6.45
CA ILE A 45 10.63 -11.07 -5.92
C ILE A 45 10.55 -11.07 -4.39
N LEU A 46 9.45 -11.58 -3.81
CA LEU A 46 9.27 -11.63 -2.36
C LEU A 46 10.36 -12.47 -1.69
N GLU A 47 10.68 -13.63 -2.26
CA GLU A 47 11.73 -14.51 -1.75
C GLU A 47 13.11 -13.87 -1.79
N THR A 48 13.43 -13.14 -2.87
CA THR A 48 14.70 -12.41 -3.00
C THR A 48 14.84 -11.32 -1.93
N VAL A 49 13.75 -10.56 -1.68
CA VAL A 49 13.73 -9.52 -0.64
C VAL A 49 13.84 -10.14 0.76
N ARG A 50 13.13 -11.25 1.00
CA ARG A 50 13.16 -11.98 2.27
C ARG A 50 14.58 -12.45 2.60
N GLN A 51 15.25 -13.13 1.67
CA GLN A 51 16.61 -13.61 1.88
C GLN A 51 17.59 -12.46 2.17
N ALA A 52 17.45 -11.32 1.49
CA ALA A 52 18.28 -10.15 1.74
C ALA A 52 18.04 -9.55 3.14
N LEU A 53 16.78 -9.48 3.58
CA LEU A 53 16.42 -9.05 4.94
C LEU A 53 17.02 -9.99 6.00
N GLU A 54 16.97 -11.30 5.80
CA GLU A 54 17.54 -12.29 6.72
C GLU A 54 19.06 -12.19 6.82
N VAL A 55 19.75 -12.07 5.69
CA VAL A 55 21.21 -11.88 5.67
C VAL A 55 21.59 -10.59 6.39
N THR A 56 20.89 -9.48 6.11
CA THR A 56 21.15 -8.20 6.78
C THR A 56 20.85 -8.29 8.27
N ALA A 57 19.78 -8.97 8.69
CA ALA A 57 19.45 -9.17 10.09
C ALA A 57 20.51 -10.01 10.82
N ALA A 58 20.99 -11.08 10.19
CA ALA A 58 22.05 -11.92 10.74
C ALA A 58 23.38 -11.15 10.93
N GLN A 59 23.70 -10.23 10.01
CA GLN A 59 24.93 -9.42 10.08
C GLN A 59 24.84 -8.28 11.09
N THR A 60 23.67 -7.65 11.22
CA THR A 60 23.49 -6.42 12.02
C THR A 60 22.93 -6.70 13.41
N GLY A 61 22.46 -7.93 13.66
CA GLY A 61 21.80 -8.34 14.88
C GLY A 61 20.36 -7.84 15.02
N SER A 62 19.79 -7.20 13.98
CA SER A 62 18.41 -6.70 14.01
C SER A 62 17.79 -6.61 12.62
N ILE A 63 16.48 -6.83 12.52
CA ILE A 63 15.75 -6.60 11.27
C ILE A 63 15.53 -5.10 11.09
N SER A 64 15.68 -4.63 9.86
CA SER A 64 15.35 -3.24 9.52
C SER A 64 13.85 -3.01 9.75
N ASN A 65 13.51 -2.09 10.65
CA ASN A 65 12.11 -1.77 10.93
C ASN A 65 11.46 -1.17 9.67
N PRO A 66 10.36 -1.75 9.16
CA PRO A 66 9.61 -1.18 8.05
C PRO A 66 9.16 0.25 8.35
N SER A 67 9.05 1.07 7.31
CA SER A 67 8.49 2.42 7.42
C SER A 67 6.99 2.41 7.15
N GLU A 68 6.26 3.35 7.75
CA GLU A 68 4.83 3.49 7.48
C GLU A 68 4.60 3.70 5.98
N HIS A 69 3.61 3.01 5.41
CA HIS A 69 3.22 3.25 4.03
C HIS A 69 2.81 4.73 3.88
N PRO A 70 3.20 5.45 2.81
CA PRO A 70 2.85 6.86 2.63
C PRO A 70 1.34 7.11 2.74
N LEU A 71 0.54 6.22 2.15
CA LEU A 71 -0.93 6.22 2.23
C LEU A 71 -1.49 5.61 3.53
N ALA A 72 -0.68 5.40 4.57
CA ALA A 72 -1.11 4.97 5.92
C ALA A 72 -0.35 5.72 7.05
N GLY A 73 0.40 6.76 6.70
CA GLY A 73 1.28 7.47 7.62
C GLY A 73 0.58 8.09 8.83
N SER A 74 1.28 8.11 9.96
CA SER A 74 0.83 8.69 11.24
C SER A 74 0.73 10.23 11.23
N PHE A 75 1.52 10.89 10.37
CA PHE A 75 1.57 12.35 10.31
C PHE A 75 0.39 12.91 9.51
N ALA A 76 -0.10 14.08 9.93
CA ALA A 76 -1.01 14.90 9.15
C ALA A 76 -0.36 16.27 8.91
N ALA A 77 -0.17 16.64 7.64
CA ALA A 77 0.43 17.92 7.28
C ALA A 77 -0.50 19.10 7.64
N GLN A 78 0.03 20.32 7.66
CA GLN A 78 -0.78 21.50 7.92
C GLN A 78 -1.91 21.63 6.89
N GLY A 79 -3.14 21.82 7.37
CA GLY A 79 -4.32 21.92 6.51
C GLY A 79 -4.74 20.61 5.85
N GLN A 80 -4.15 19.48 6.22
CA GLN A 80 -4.48 18.16 5.69
C GLN A 80 -5.03 17.24 6.77
N PRO A 81 -6.03 16.40 6.45
CA PRO A 81 -6.51 15.39 7.38
C PRO A 81 -5.46 14.27 7.56
N ARG A 82 -5.57 13.54 8.67
CA ARG A 82 -4.89 12.24 8.80
C ARG A 82 -5.68 11.22 7.97
N LEU A 83 -4.96 10.25 7.41
CA LEU A 83 -5.60 9.14 6.71
C LEU A 83 -6.48 8.32 7.66
N ARG A 84 -7.56 7.76 7.13
CA ARG A 84 -8.64 7.23 7.94
C ARG A 84 -8.38 5.82 8.43
N PHE A 85 -8.57 5.65 9.74
CA PHE A 85 -8.53 4.37 10.45
C PHE A 85 -9.76 4.26 11.36
N VAL A 86 -10.21 3.03 11.58
CA VAL A 86 -11.25 2.67 12.56
C VAL A 86 -10.71 1.62 13.53
N ARG A 87 -11.24 1.62 14.76
CA ARG A 87 -10.89 0.58 15.75
C ARG A 87 -11.44 -0.78 15.32
N SER A 88 -10.62 -1.83 15.42
CA SER A 88 -11.06 -3.23 15.23
C SER A 88 -12.23 -3.60 16.17
N ALA A 89 -12.12 -3.27 17.45
CA ALA A 89 -13.07 -3.64 18.51
C ALA A 89 -14.28 -2.69 18.61
N ALA A 90 -14.20 -1.51 18.01
CA ALA A 90 -15.24 -0.49 18.05
C ALA A 90 -15.40 0.13 16.65
N PRO A 91 -15.91 -0.64 15.68
CA PRO A 91 -15.82 -0.32 14.26
C PRO A 91 -16.43 1.02 13.81
N ASN A 92 -17.41 1.53 14.56
CA ASN A 92 -18.04 2.83 14.30
C ASN A 92 -17.27 4.03 14.91
N THR A 93 -16.11 3.80 15.53
CA THR A 93 -15.24 4.84 16.06
C THR A 93 -14.10 5.11 15.09
N ALA A 94 -14.38 5.92 14.06
CA ALA A 94 -13.32 6.54 13.28
C ALA A 94 -12.48 7.44 14.21
N LEU A 95 -11.16 7.38 14.08
CA LEU A 95 -10.25 8.17 14.92
C LEU A 95 -10.36 9.65 14.53
N ALA A 96 -10.99 10.48 15.39
CA ALA A 96 -11.53 11.83 15.14
C ALA A 96 -10.70 12.89 14.35
N ALA A 97 -9.48 12.59 13.90
CA ALA A 97 -8.82 13.35 12.83
C ALA A 97 -9.39 13.08 11.41
N THR A 98 -10.54 12.42 11.28
CA THR A 98 -10.92 11.65 10.07
C THR A 98 -12.05 12.17 9.20
N VAL A 99 -12.66 13.32 9.49
CA VAL A 99 -13.72 13.82 8.59
C VAL A 99 -13.61 15.33 8.40
N ASN A 100 -13.05 15.73 7.26
CA ASN A 100 -13.17 17.06 6.63
C ASN A 100 -12.72 18.30 7.42
N ASN A 101 -12.30 18.17 8.68
CA ASN A 101 -11.81 19.28 9.47
C ASN A 101 -10.28 19.35 9.37
N PRO A 102 -9.71 20.40 8.75
CA PRO A 102 -8.27 20.60 8.74
C PRO A 102 -7.78 20.68 10.19
N ILE A 103 -6.73 19.93 10.48
CA ILE A 103 -6.13 19.92 11.81
C ILE A 103 -5.55 21.32 12.09
N GLY A 104 -6.15 22.02 13.06
CA GLY A 104 -5.87 23.42 13.35
C GLY A 104 -4.63 23.63 14.20
N SER A 105 -4.34 22.72 15.14
CA SER A 105 -3.19 22.87 16.04
C SER A 105 -2.01 21.95 15.66
N PRO A 106 -0.75 22.37 15.91
CA PRO A 106 0.42 21.52 15.73
C PRO A 106 0.39 20.20 16.51
N ALA A 107 -0.25 20.17 17.68
CA ALA A 107 -0.29 19.00 18.57
C ALA A 107 -1.19 17.89 18.00
N GLU A 108 -2.37 18.24 17.49
CA GLU A 108 -3.33 17.30 16.87
C GLU A 108 -2.73 16.55 15.66
N ARG A 109 -1.73 17.15 14.99
CA ARG A 109 -1.01 16.54 13.87
C ARG A 109 -0.14 15.36 14.27
N ILE A 110 0.24 15.26 15.55
CA ILE A 110 1.10 14.22 16.09
C ILE A 110 0.22 13.08 16.63
N ALA A 111 0.37 11.90 16.04
CA ALA A 111 -0.26 10.67 16.53
C ALA A 111 0.35 10.20 17.85
N LEU A 112 -0.38 9.40 18.61
CA LEU A 112 0.08 8.78 19.86
C LEU A 112 0.24 7.27 19.68
N TYR A 113 1.25 6.69 20.32
CA TYR A 113 1.56 5.24 20.28
C TYR A 113 2.00 4.74 21.66
N GLY A 114 1.91 3.42 21.87
CA GLY A 114 2.57 2.72 22.98
C GLY A 114 1.77 2.61 24.28
N VAL A 115 0.49 2.99 24.26
CA VAL A 115 -0.44 2.88 25.39
C VAL A 115 -1.78 2.30 24.91
N SER A 116 -2.59 1.78 25.82
CA SER A 116 -3.96 1.35 25.54
C SER A 116 -4.96 2.50 25.65
N LEU A 117 -6.16 2.31 25.10
CA LEU A 117 -7.23 3.31 25.17
C LEU A 117 -7.58 3.72 26.61
N ALA A 118 -7.64 2.76 27.52
CA ALA A 118 -7.97 3.00 28.93
C ALA A 118 -6.94 3.88 29.66
N GLN A 119 -5.74 4.01 29.11
CA GLN A 119 -4.64 4.79 29.70
C GLN A 119 -4.64 6.25 29.25
N LEU A 120 -5.58 6.66 28.39
CA LEU A 120 -5.74 8.04 27.94
C LEU A 120 -7.09 8.60 28.44
N ALA A 121 -7.03 9.67 29.23
CA ALA A 121 -8.24 10.34 29.73
C ALA A 121 -8.95 11.14 28.63
N ALA A 122 -8.20 11.67 27.67
CA ALA A 122 -8.66 12.41 26.50
C ALA A 122 -7.81 12.03 25.28
N GLN A 123 -8.14 12.58 24.11
CA GLN A 123 -7.31 12.46 22.90
C GLN A 123 -7.12 11.01 22.39
N GLN A 124 -8.06 10.12 22.71
CA GLN A 124 -8.07 8.73 22.24
C GLN A 124 -8.17 8.62 20.72
N ASP A 125 -8.66 9.67 20.06
CA ASP A 125 -8.69 9.85 18.60
C ASP A 125 -7.30 10.04 17.97
N ARG A 126 -6.29 10.44 18.75
CA ARG A 126 -4.90 10.53 18.28
C ARG A 126 -4.12 9.24 18.45
N LEU A 127 -4.59 8.33 19.32
CA LEU A 127 -3.94 7.06 19.58
C LEU A 127 -4.08 6.15 18.37
N LEU A 128 -2.96 5.66 17.83
CA LEU A 128 -2.95 4.65 16.79
C LEU A 128 -2.57 3.33 17.44
N LEU A 129 -3.40 2.31 17.23
CA LEU A 129 -3.19 0.95 17.67
C LEU A 129 -2.72 0.08 16.50
N PRO A 130 -1.93 -0.98 16.76
CA PRO A 130 -1.49 -1.92 15.72
C PRO A 130 -2.64 -2.53 14.91
N ASP A 131 -3.75 -2.83 15.57
CA ASP A 131 -4.92 -3.51 15.01
C ASP A 131 -5.99 -2.56 14.44
N ASP A 132 -5.74 -1.25 14.45
CA ASP A 132 -6.61 -0.30 13.74
C ASP A 132 -6.68 -0.66 12.26
N LEU A 133 -7.88 -0.62 11.69
CA LEU A 133 -8.10 -0.98 10.30
C LEU A 133 -8.16 0.27 9.43
N TYR A 134 -7.42 0.26 8.33
CA TYR A 134 -7.46 1.33 7.34
C TYR A 134 -8.86 1.45 6.74
N ALA A 135 -9.35 2.67 6.60
CA ALA A 135 -10.76 2.94 6.32
C ALA A 135 -10.97 4.15 5.39
N ASP A 136 -9.92 4.57 4.66
CA ASP A 136 -10.06 5.60 3.63
C ASP A 136 -10.53 4.96 2.31
N PRO A 137 -11.78 5.21 1.85
CA PRO A 137 -12.29 4.62 0.62
C PRO A 137 -11.58 5.15 -0.64
N GLN A 138 -10.81 6.24 -0.53
CA GLN A 138 -10.04 6.78 -1.66
C GLN A 138 -8.77 5.97 -1.95
N VAL A 139 -8.38 5.08 -1.04
CA VAL A 139 -7.22 4.18 -1.21
C VAL A 139 -7.66 2.73 -0.98
N PRO A 140 -8.36 2.10 -1.94
CA PRO A 140 -8.86 0.73 -1.78
C PRO A 140 -7.76 -0.31 -1.58
N LEU A 141 -6.54 -0.04 -2.08
CA LEU A 141 -5.38 -0.93 -1.90
C LEU A 141 -5.23 -1.41 -0.46
N LEU A 142 -5.28 -0.48 0.49
CA LEU A 142 -5.06 -0.74 1.92
C LEU A 142 -6.36 -0.95 2.69
N PHE A 143 -7.52 -0.84 2.05
CA PHE A 143 -8.79 -0.78 2.76
C PHE A 143 -9.08 -2.06 3.57
N GLY A 144 -9.38 -1.87 4.84
CA GLY A 144 -9.51 -2.93 5.84
C GLY A 144 -8.19 -3.53 6.34
N MET A 145 -7.01 -3.09 5.88
CA MET A 145 -5.75 -3.63 6.38
C MET A 145 -5.47 -3.18 7.81
N PRO A 146 -5.00 -4.08 8.70
CA PRO A 146 -4.43 -3.70 9.99
C PRO A 146 -3.26 -2.73 9.83
N ARG A 147 -3.15 -1.79 10.76
CA ARG A 147 -2.16 -0.71 10.69
C ARG A 147 -0.73 -1.23 10.75
N ASP A 148 -0.46 -2.24 11.57
CA ASP A 148 0.85 -2.90 11.67
C ASP A 148 1.27 -3.63 10.38
N HIS A 149 0.32 -3.94 9.51
CA HIS A 149 0.57 -4.49 8.17
C HIS A 149 0.74 -3.39 7.10
N CYS A 150 0.38 -2.14 7.38
CA CYS A 150 0.46 -1.02 6.43
C CYS A 150 1.85 -0.36 6.40
N ALA A 151 2.88 -1.15 6.10
CA ALA A 151 4.26 -0.69 6.08
C ALA A 151 5.02 -1.15 4.82
N VAL A 152 6.10 -0.45 4.48
CA VAL A 152 6.94 -0.71 3.30
C VAL A 152 8.40 -0.81 3.71
N LEU A 153 9.21 -1.48 2.90
CA LEU A 153 10.66 -1.44 3.08
C LEU A 153 11.19 -0.08 2.61
N GLY A 154 11.71 0.71 3.54
CA GLY A 154 12.23 2.05 3.24
C GLY A 154 12.56 2.84 4.50
N THR A 155 12.76 4.14 4.34
CA THR A 155 12.94 5.06 5.46
C THR A 155 11.62 5.69 5.88
N LYS A 156 11.58 6.20 7.12
CA LYS A 156 10.49 7.05 7.59
C LYS A 156 10.61 8.38 6.85
N LEU A 157 9.59 8.78 6.10
CA LEU A 157 9.57 10.06 5.40
C LEU A 157 9.03 11.16 6.33
N SER A 158 9.61 12.35 6.23
CA SER A 158 9.25 13.51 7.06
C SER A 158 7.78 13.93 6.95
N ASN A 159 7.16 13.71 5.79
CA ASN A 159 5.75 14.00 5.53
C ASN A 159 4.81 12.81 5.74
N VAL A 160 5.32 11.65 6.18
CA VAL A 160 4.54 10.42 6.40
C VAL A 160 4.51 10.05 7.88
N THR A 161 5.67 10.09 8.55
CA THR A 161 5.83 9.55 9.91
C THR A 161 6.13 10.62 10.93
N ARG A 162 5.19 10.81 11.86
CA ARG A 162 5.37 11.68 13.03
C ARG A 162 4.41 11.28 14.13
N PHE A 163 4.95 10.73 15.21
CA PHE A 163 4.16 10.30 16.36
C PHE A 163 4.92 10.44 17.67
N ARG A 164 4.19 10.51 18.78
CA ARG A 164 4.74 10.48 20.13
C ARG A 164 4.54 9.09 20.71
N ARG A 165 5.64 8.43 21.07
CA ARG A 165 5.63 7.16 21.79
C ARG A 165 5.49 7.44 23.28
N LEU A 166 4.34 7.11 23.84
CA LEU A 166 4.09 7.17 25.27
C LEU A 166 4.60 5.88 25.94
N PRO A 167 5.15 5.96 27.15
CA PRO A 167 5.50 4.77 27.91
C PRO A 167 4.22 4.05 28.34
N GLN A 168 4.22 2.72 28.31
CA GLN A 168 3.15 1.95 28.91
C GLN A 168 3.16 2.20 30.43
N PRO A 169 2.12 2.81 31.01
CA PRO A 169 2.08 3.07 32.44
C PRO A 169 2.00 1.75 33.22
N ALA A 170 2.54 1.76 34.44
CA ALA A 170 2.45 0.62 35.35
C ALA A 170 0.99 0.26 35.63
N VAL A 171 0.73 -1.02 35.95
CA VAL A 171 -0.62 -1.47 36.32
C VAL A 171 -1.14 -0.64 37.49
N GLY A 172 -2.33 -0.04 37.35
CA GLY A 172 -2.96 0.81 38.36
C GLY A 172 -2.49 2.28 38.37
N ALA A 173 -1.55 2.67 37.52
CA ALA A 173 -1.19 4.08 37.37
C ALA A 173 -2.37 4.90 36.79
N PRO A 174 -2.48 6.19 37.15
CA PRO A 174 -3.53 7.05 36.61
C PRO A 174 -3.42 7.19 35.10
N ALA A 175 -4.56 7.43 34.44
CA ALA A 175 -4.58 7.74 33.01
C ALA A 175 -3.77 9.00 32.71
N ILE A 176 -3.12 9.01 31.55
CA ILE A 176 -2.35 10.17 31.06
C ILE A 176 -3.35 11.27 30.70
N ALA A 177 -3.33 12.36 31.47
CA ALA A 177 -4.21 13.50 31.26
C ALA A 177 -3.81 14.35 30.05
N ASN A 178 -2.50 14.59 29.88
CA ASN A 178 -1.94 15.38 28.79
C ASN A 178 -0.72 14.69 28.18
N PRO A 179 -0.87 13.98 27.04
CA PRO A 179 0.24 13.32 26.38
C PRO A 179 1.21 14.30 25.69
N ASP A 180 0.88 15.59 25.56
CA ASP A 180 1.77 16.61 24.98
C ASP A 180 2.63 17.34 26.02
N ASP A 181 2.47 17.02 27.31
CA ASP A 181 3.29 17.57 28.39
C ASP A 181 4.78 17.27 28.13
N GLN A 182 5.55 18.31 27.79
CA GLN A 182 6.97 18.18 27.47
C GLN A 182 7.85 17.91 28.69
N THR A 183 7.33 18.14 29.90
CA THR A 183 8.05 17.82 31.13
C THR A 183 8.02 16.33 31.40
N LEU A 184 6.86 15.68 31.17
CA LEU A 184 6.66 14.24 31.35
C LEU A 184 7.06 13.43 30.11
N PHE A 185 6.84 13.97 28.92
CA PHE A 185 7.09 13.31 27.64
C PHE A 185 7.95 14.17 26.70
N PRO A 186 9.22 14.43 27.04
CA PRO A 186 10.09 15.29 26.23
C PRO A 186 10.21 14.82 24.77
N ASN A 187 10.15 15.75 23.83
CA ASN A 187 10.32 15.44 22.40
C ASN A 187 11.60 14.67 22.09
N ALA A 188 12.72 14.99 22.74
CA ALA A 188 14.01 14.36 22.50
C ALA A 188 14.01 12.83 22.67
N THR A 189 13.09 12.29 23.48
CA THR A 189 13.01 10.85 23.76
C THR A 189 11.70 10.21 23.32
N ARG A 190 10.62 11.00 23.19
CA ARG A 190 9.27 10.50 22.91
C ARG A 190 8.78 10.81 21.50
N LEU A 191 9.25 11.88 20.87
CA LEU A 191 8.83 12.23 19.52
C LEU A 191 9.63 11.41 18.50
N VAL A 192 8.94 10.55 17.78
CA VAL A 192 9.47 9.90 16.58
C VAL A 192 9.07 10.74 15.39
N SER A 193 10.06 11.35 14.75
CA SER A 193 9.92 12.09 13.51
C SER A 193 11.12 11.82 12.62
N SER A 194 10.96 12.04 11.32
CA SER A 194 12.04 12.01 10.35
C SER A 194 12.20 13.38 9.71
N ASP A 195 13.44 13.77 9.43
CA ASP A 195 13.81 14.87 8.54
C ASP A 195 14.21 14.37 7.16
N VAL A 196 14.23 13.06 6.95
CA VAL A 196 14.70 12.40 5.74
C VAL A 196 13.67 12.51 4.62
N GLY A 197 14.12 12.91 3.43
CA GLY A 197 13.34 12.92 2.21
C GLY A 197 13.34 11.56 1.50
N PRO A 198 12.70 11.47 0.32
CA PRO A 198 12.59 10.21 -0.41
C PRO A 198 13.93 9.60 -0.86
N GLU A 199 14.99 10.40 -0.98
CA GLU A 199 16.35 9.93 -1.24
C GLU A 199 16.87 8.99 -0.14
N GLY A 200 16.34 9.08 1.07
CA GLY A 200 16.64 8.14 2.14
C GLY A 200 16.17 6.72 1.87
N ASN A 201 15.11 6.52 1.06
CA ASN A 201 14.66 5.18 0.70
C ASN A 201 15.73 4.40 -0.07
N LYS A 202 16.46 5.07 -0.97
CA LYS A 202 17.57 4.43 -1.68
C LYS A 202 18.63 3.91 -0.71
N ARG A 203 19.04 4.73 0.26
CA ARG A 203 20.04 4.34 1.27
C ARG A 203 19.58 3.13 2.08
N THR A 204 18.32 3.10 2.53
CA THR A 204 17.78 1.96 3.28
C THR A 204 17.70 0.70 2.42
N ILE A 205 17.22 0.81 1.18
CA ILE A 205 17.12 -0.33 0.27
C ILE A 205 18.51 -0.84 -0.12
N ASP A 206 19.45 0.03 -0.44
CA ASP A 206 20.84 -0.36 -0.72
C ASP A 206 21.48 -1.03 0.50
N TYR A 207 21.21 -0.54 1.71
CA TYR A 207 21.72 -1.16 2.94
C TYR A 207 21.16 -2.58 3.14
N VAL A 208 19.85 -2.75 2.95
CA VAL A 208 19.18 -4.05 3.14
C VAL A 208 19.52 -5.05 2.03
N LEU A 209 19.67 -4.59 0.79
CA LEU A 209 19.91 -5.46 -0.36
C LEU A 209 21.39 -5.63 -0.69
N GLY A 210 22.24 -4.68 -0.30
CA GLY A 210 23.63 -4.54 -0.76
C GLY A 210 24.60 -5.59 -0.23
N ASN A 211 24.25 -6.29 0.84
CA ASN A 211 25.02 -7.44 1.34
C ASN A 211 24.82 -8.71 0.50
N THR A 212 24.04 -8.63 -0.58
CA THR A 212 23.69 -9.74 -1.48
C THR A 212 23.63 -9.26 -2.94
N ASN A 213 23.39 -10.19 -3.88
CA ASN A 213 23.07 -9.85 -5.27
C ASN A 213 21.59 -9.44 -5.48
N ALA A 214 20.80 -9.33 -4.41
CA ALA A 214 19.36 -9.11 -4.48
C ALA A 214 18.98 -7.84 -5.26
N SER A 215 19.69 -6.72 -5.06
CA SER A 215 19.42 -5.47 -5.79
C SER A 215 19.54 -5.66 -7.31
N THR A 216 20.59 -6.34 -7.76
CA THR A 216 20.81 -6.65 -9.18
C THR A 216 19.73 -7.57 -9.74
N GLU A 217 19.35 -8.62 -9.01
CA GLU A 217 18.30 -9.55 -9.44
C GLU A 217 16.91 -8.88 -9.49
N LEU A 218 16.57 -8.07 -8.49
CA LEU A 218 15.35 -7.28 -8.46
C LEU A 218 15.32 -6.24 -9.60
N ALA A 219 16.45 -5.61 -9.92
CA ALA A 219 16.56 -4.70 -11.06
C ALA A 219 16.32 -5.43 -12.40
N LYS A 220 16.92 -6.61 -12.61
CA LYS A 220 16.68 -7.45 -13.82
C LYS A 220 15.22 -7.86 -13.94
N MET A 221 14.56 -8.12 -12.81
CA MET A 221 13.11 -8.38 -12.77
C MET A 221 12.27 -7.11 -12.98
N GLY A 222 12.86 -5.92 -12.97
CA GLY A 222 12.15 -4.64 -13.01
C GLY A 222 11.26 -4.41 -11.78
N ALA A 223 11.65 -4.98 -10.65
CA ALA A 223 10.97 -4.85 -9.36
C ALA A 223 11.40 -3.57 -8.62
N LEU A 224 12.58 -3.04 -8.92
CA LEU A 224 13.05 -1.76 -8.39
C LEU A 224 12.60 -0.61 -9.27
N TYR A 225 12.01 0.42 -8.68
CA TYR A 225 11.66 1.66 -9.36
C TYR A 225 11.87 2.85 -8.43
N ALA A 226 12.49 3.90 -8.96
CA ALA A 226 12.57 5.21 -8.33
C ALA A 226 11.97 6.25 -9.30
N PRO A 227 11.03 7.09 -8.86
CA PRO A 227 10.62 8.25 -9.63
C PRO A 227 11.83 9.10 -10.05
N PRO A 228 11.83 9.68 -11.26
CA PRO A 228 12.94 10.49 -11.76
C PRO A 228 13.07 11.85 -11.05
N ASP A 229 11.98 12.33 -10.45
CA ASP A 229 11.89 13.64 -9.81
C ASP A 229 10.84 13.63 -8.69
N ASP A 230 10.77 14.74 -7.95
CA ASP A 230 9.72 15.07 -6.98
C ASP A 230 8.98 16.35 -7.42
N ASP A 231 8.67 16.45 -8.71
CA ASP A 231 7.93 17.60 -9.26
C ASP A 231 6.57 17.74 -8.51
N PRO A 232 6.29 18.87 -7.84
CA PRO A 232 5.04 19.07 -7.11
C PRO A 232 3.79 18.84 -7.96
N ALA A 233 3.83 19.04 -9.28
CA ALA A 233 2.70 18.76 -10.17
C ALA A 233 2.40 17.26 -10.32
N LYS A 234 3.41 16.41 -10.10
CA LYS A 234 3.35 14.94 -10.15
C LYS A 234 3.14 14.30 -8.77
N LEU A 235 3.08 15.12 -7.73
CA LEU A 235 2.88 14.67 -6.37
C LEU A 235 1.40 14.67 -5.99
N HIS A 236 0.93 13.56 -5.44
CA HIS A 236 -0.47 13.34 -5.10
C HIS A 236 -0.62 12.83 -3.66
N ALA A 237 -1.88 12.74 -3.21
CA ALA A 237 -2.22 12.44 -1.82
C ALA A 237 -1.39 13.28 -0.84
N TYR A 238 -1.43 14.61 -1.03
CA TYR A 238 -0.71 15.57 -0.17
C TYR A 238 0.83 15.39 -0.19
N GLY A 239 1.40 15.09 -1.35
CA GLY A 239 2.86 14.95 -1.49
C GLY A 239 3.40 13.58 -1.08
N ARG A 240 2.55 12.58 -0.89
CA ARG A 240 2.93 11.26 -0.35
C ARG A 240 3.33 10.26 -1.43
N VAL A 241 2.78 10.40 -2.63
CA VAL A 241 3.03 9.50 -3.76
C VAL A 241 3.26 10.31 -5.03
N TRP A 242 3.93 9.71 -5.99
CA TRP A 242 4.29 10.31 -7.28
C TRP A 242 3.53 9.63 -8.43
N SER A 243 3.20 10.36 -9.48
CA SER A 243 2.75 9.79 -10.75
C SER A 243 3.40 10.48 -11.94
N GLU A 244 3.61 9.73 -13.02
CA GLU A 244 4.29 10.24 -14.23
C GLU A 244 3.53 11.40 -14.90
N VAL A 245 2.20 11.40 -14.76
CA VAL A 245 1.33 12.41 -15.34
C VAL A 245 0.66 13.20 -14.21
N PRO A 246 0.74 14.55 -14.22
CA PRO A 246 0.02 15.38 -13.26
C PRO A 246 -1.49 15.09 -13.22
N LEU A 247 -2.10 15.15 -12.03
CA LEU A 247 -3.55 15.08 -11.88
C LEU A 247 -4.17 16.47 -12.10
N THR A 248 -5.26 16.52 -12.85
CA THR A 248 -6.10 17.71 -13.02
C THR A 248 -7.36 17.55 -12.16
N THR A 249 -7.70 18.55 -11.34
CA THR A 249 -8.48 18.38 -10.10
C THR A 249 -10.00 18.24 -10.26
N THR A 250 -10.62 17.28 -9.56
CA THR A 250 -12.07 17.07 -9.25
C THR A 250 -12.94 16.22 -10.18
N GLY A 251 -13.56 15.18 -9.58
CA GLY A 251 -14.51 14.21 -10.16
C GLY A 251 -14.30 12.78 -9.60
N GLN A 252 -15.32 11.93 -9.54
CA GLN A 252 -15.20 10.51 -9.13
C GLN A 252 -15.27 9.62 -10.36
N ALA A 253 -14.43 8.58 -10.43
CA ALA A 253 -14.60 7.48 -11.39
C ALA A 253 -13.73 6.26 -11.04
N SER A 254 -14.39 5.14 -10.70
CA SER A 254 -13.90 3.74 -10.57
C SER A 254 -12.73 3.52 -9.59
N TRP A 255 -12.19 2.32 -9.44
CA TRP A 255 -10.89 2.03 -8.81
C TRP A 255 -10.01 1.26 -9.80
N LYS A 256 -8.69 1.44 -9.74
CA LYS A 256 -7.75 0.59 -10.48
C LYS A 256 -6.47 0.33 -9.67
N PRO A 257 -6.04 -0.92 -9.52
CA PRO A 257 -4.92 -1.29 -8.66
C PRO A 257 -3.57 -0.67 -8.99
N GLY A 258 -2.98 0.01 -8.01
CA GLY A 258 -1.73 0.76 -8.17
C GLY A 258 -1.89 2.05 -8.99
N PHE A 259 -3.13 2.53 -9.19
CA PHE A 259 -3.41 3.78 -9.86
C PHE A 259 -4.19 4.73 -8.94
N LEU A 260 -3.97 6.01 -9.14
CA LEU A 260 -4.80 7.09 -8.63
C LEU A 260 -5.76 7.53 -9.74
N ASN A 261 -6.96 7.91 -9.33
CA ASN A 261 -7.94 8.48 -10.24
C ASN A 261 -7.50 9.91 -10.62
N ASP A 262 -7.35 10.19 -11.92
CA ASP A 262 -7.24 11.52 -12.50
C ASP A 262 -8.62 11.93 -13.04
N PRO A 263 -9.33 12.77 -12.31
CA PRO A 263 -10.76 12.90 -12.51
C PRO A 263 -11.18 13.88 -13.62
N GLN A 264 -10.23 14.60 -14.26
CA GLN A 264 -10.55 15.63 -15.25
C GLN A 264 -9.97 15.37 -16.65
N ARG A 265 -10.19 14.18 -17.22
CA ARG A 265 -9.94 14.03 -18.66
C ARG A 265 -11.13 14.55 -19.46
N VAL A 266 -10.84 15.40 -20.45
CA VAL A 266 -11.75 15.73 -21.55
C VAL A 266 -11.50 14.69 -22.67
N PRO A 267 -12.53 13.99 -23.18
CA PRO A 267 -13.95 14.14 -22.89
C PRO A 267 -14.35 13.59 -21.50
N PRO A 268 -15.32 14.22 -20.81
CA PRO A 268 -15.68 14.02 -19.39
C PRO A 268 -16.21 12.63 -18.99
N ASN A 269 -16.16 11.65 -19.89
CA ASN A 269 -16.77 10.33 -19.73
C ASN A 269 -15.75 9.18 -19.68
N GLN A 270 -14.45 9.44 -19.46
CA GLN A 270 -13.45 8.38 -19.34
C GLN A 270 -12.49 8.61 -18.16
N PRO A 271 -12.49 7.73 -17.13
CA PRO A 271 -11.50 7.80 -16.05
C PRO A 271 -10.07 7.70 -16.60
N SER A 272 -9.23 8.62 -16.15
CA SER A 272 -7.80 8.65 -16.46
C SER A 272 -7.07 8.01 -15.28
N TRP A 273 -6.86 6.70 -15.32
CA TRP A 273 -6.09 6.05 -14.27
C TRP A 273 -4.61 6.33 -14.45
N LYS A 274 -3.99 6.97 -13.47
CA LYS A 274 -2.54 7.21 -13.46
C LYS A 274 -1.85 6.31 -12.46
N ARG A 275 -0.89 5.53 -12.93
CA ARG A 275 -0.16 4.63 -12.05
C ARG A 275 0.62 5.48 -11.07
N TYR A 276 0.46 5.25 -9.78
CA TYR A 276 1.27 5.94 -8.79
C TYR A 276 2.46 5.08 -8.38
N ARG A 277 3.39 5.74 -7.73
CA ARG A 277 4.62 5.21 -7.19
C ARG A 277 4.88 5.81 -5.82
N LEU A 278 5.46 5.01 -4.94
CA LEU A 278 6.07 5.54 -3.73
C LEU A 278 7.19 6.50 -4.12
N ARG A 279 7.37 7.56 -3.35
CA ARG A 279 8.48 8.49 -3.56
C ARG A 279 9.81 7.80 -3.24
N GLY A 280 10.85 8.10 -4.00
CA GLY A 280 12.17 7.45 -3.86
C GLY A 280 12.17 6.01 -4.37
N LEU A 281 13.29 5.31 -4.15
CA LEU A 281 13.42 3.90 -4.55
C LEU A 281 12.43 3.03 -3.76
N ALA A 282 11.71 2.15 -4.43
CA ALA A 282 10.81 1.19 -3.81
C ALA A 282 10.79 -0.13 -4.59
N ILE A 283 10.24 -1.17 -3.95
CA ILE A 283 10.11 -2.52 -4.51
C ILE A 283 8.65 -2.77 -4.89
N TYR A 284 8.47 -3.28 -6.11
CA TYR A 284 7.18 -3.58 -6.71
C TYR A 284 7.17 -5.02 -7.20
N ASP A 285 5.99 -5.61 -7.17
CA ASP A 285 5.75 -6.96 -7.69
C ASP A 285 5.69 -7.00 -9.23
N ALA A 286 5.32 -8.16 -9.79
CA ALA A 286 5.20 -8.35 -11.23
C ALA A 286 3.98 -7.63 -11.85
N TRP A 287 2.97 -7.27 -11.06
CA TRP A 287 1.81 -6.45 -11.44
C TRP A 287 2.08 -4.94 -11.28
N LYS A 288 3.27 -4.61 -10.79
CA LYS A 288 3.78 -3.27 -10.53
C LYS A 288 3.02 -2.57 -9.40
N VAL A 289 2.53 -3.33 -8.44
CA VAL A 289 1.99 -2.85 -7.16
C VAL A 289 3.09 -2.95 -6.10
N GLU A 290 3.10 -2.04 -5.15
CA GLU A 290 4.04 -2.04 -4.03
C GLU A 290 3.92 -3.31 -3.18
N ILE A 291 5.04 -3.70 -2.59
CA ILE A 291 5.10 -4.81 -1.63
C ILE A 291 5.02 -4.23 -0.23
N LEU A 292 4.08 -4.72 0.57
CA LEU A 292 4.05 -4.43 2.00
C LEU A 292 5.06 -5.29 2.74
N CYS A 293 5.68 -4.69 3.75
CA CYS A 293 6.64 -5.32 4.63
C CYS A 293 6.24 -5.01 6.07
N SER A 294 5.96 -6.05 6.84
CA SER A 294 5.65 -5.95 8.27
C SER A 294 6.53 -6.90 9.06
N VAL A 295 6.65 -6.65 10.37
CA VAL A 295 7.39 -7.49 11.30
C VAL A 295 6.44 -7.84 12.43
N SER A 296 6.26 -9.14 12.69
CA SER A 296 5.42 -9.61 13.78
C SER A 296 6.04 -9.30 15.15
N GLU A 297 5.28 -9.52 16.22
CA GLU A 297 5.80 -9.45 17.59
C GLU A 297 6.96 -10.43 17.85
N SER A 298 7.00 -11.57 17.15
CA SER A 298 8.10 -12.54 17.24
C SER A 298 9.35 -12.12 16.44
N GLY A 299 9.30 -10.98 15.74
CA GLY A 299 10.35 -10.54 14.84
C GLY A 299 10.30 -11.20 13.46
N ALA A 300 9.25 -11.96 13.15
CA ALA A 300 9.09 -12.56 11.83
C ALA A 300 8.80 -11.49 10.77
N VAL A 301 9.56 -11.49 9.67
CA VAL A 301 9.27 -10.66 8.51
C VAL A 301 8.10 -11.29 7.73
N ARG A 302 7.11 -10.45 7.42
CA ARG A 302 6.04 -10.75 6.48
C ARG A 302 6.14 -9.81 5.29
N LEU A 303 6.23 -10.38 4.09
CA LEU A 303 6.16 -9.65 2.83
C LEU A 303 4.87 -10.03 2.10
N GLU A 304 4.17 -9.04 1.57
CA GLU A 304 2.88 -9.25 0.92
C GLU A 304 2.76 -8.44 -0.36
N SER A 305 2.32 -9.09 -1.43
CA SER A 305 1.90 -8.45 -2.67
C SER A 305 0.38 -8.55 -2.80
N ALA A 306 -0.24 -7.45 -3.20
CA ALA A 306 -1.68 -7.34 -3.45
C ALA A 306 -2.13 -7.99 -4.76
N GLY A 307 -1.28 -8.77 -5.42
CA GLY A 307 -1.75 -9.58 -6.53
C GLY A 307 -2.10 -8.80 -7.81
N LYS A 308 -2.99 -9.42 -8.60
CA LYS A 308 -3.49 -8.90 -9.87
C LYS A 308 -4.58 -7.85 -9.65
N ASP A 309 -5.44 -8.10 -8.67
CA ASP A 309 -6.50 -7.20 -8.28
C ASP A 309 -5.93 -6.00 -7.54
N GLY A 310 -4.73 -6.07 -6.95
CA GLY A 310 -4.06 -4.97 -6.27
C GLY A 310 -4.89 -4.39 -5.13
N VAL A 311 -5.55 -5.26 -4.38
CA VAL A 311 -6.01 -5.01 -3.01
C VAL A 311 -5.37 -6.00 -2.05
N PHE A 312 -5.19 -5.60 -0.80
CA PHE A 312 -4.71 -6.56 0.21
C PHE A 312 -5.84 -7.28 0.94
N ARG A 313 -7.05 -6.72 0.94
CA ARG A 313 -8.19 -7.29 1.68
C ARG A 313 -9.50 -7.21 0.91
N TRP A 314 -10.01 -6.02 0.62
CA TRP A 314 -11.32 -5.84 -0.02
C TRP A 314 -11.20 -5.23 -1.41
N ASP A 315 -11.65 -5.99 -2.42
CA ASP A 315 -11.77 -5.54 -3.80
C ASP A 315 -13.18 -4.93 -3.98
N PRO A 316 -13.29 -3.68 -4.48
CA PRO A 316 -14.56 -2.95 -4.58
C PRO A 316 -15.47 -3.43 -5.73
N GLY A 317 -15.26 -4.64 -6.23
CA GLY A 317 -16.15 -5.26 -7.20
C GLY A 317 -16.19 -4.57 -8.56
N GLN A 318 -17.37 -4.58 -9.19
CA GLN A 318 -17.60 -4.01 -10.51
C GLN A 318 -18.21 -2.60 -10.43
N ASN A 319 -18.85 -2.26 -9.33
CA ASN A 319 -19.35 -0.91 -9.07
C ASN A 319 -18.22 0.05 -8.64
N PHE A 320 -17.07 -0.51 -8.22
CA PHE A 320 -15.89 0.21 -7.76
C PHE A 320 -16.14 1.08 -6.53
N VAL A 321 -17.13 0.73 -5.73
CA VAL A 321 -17.49 1.33 -4.47
C VAL A 321 -17.24 0.28 -3.40
N LEU A 322 -16.50 0.64 -2.35
CA LEU A 322 -16.35 -0.23 -1.20
C LEU A 322 -17.66 -0.23 -0.41
N ASP A 323 -18.48 -1.24 -0.64
CA ASP A 323 -19.73 -1.49 0.10
C ASP A 323 -19.48 -2.29 1.37
N THR A 324 -18.35 -2.98 1.45
CA THR A 324 -17.85 -3.69 2.62
C THR A 324 -17.27 -2.71 3.60
N GLU A 325 -17.70 -2.80 4.85
CA GLU A 325 -17.05 -2.07 5.93
C GLU A 325 -15.63 -2.60 6.17
N PRO A 326 -14.64 -1.76 6.53
CA PRO A 326 -13.23 -2.16 6.64
C PRO A 326 -13.00 -3.27 7.69
N PHE A 327 -13.89 -3.34 8.69
CA PHE A 327 -13.90 -4.34 9.77
C PHE A 327 -14.77 -5.57 9.50
N ALA A 328 -15.42 -5.66 8.34
CA ALA A 328 -16.29 -6.79 8.03
C ALA A 328 -15.52 -8.12 8.09
N ALA A 329 -16.21 -9.20 8.45
CA ALA A 329 -15.63 -10.55 8.41
C ALA A 329 -15.67 -11.17 7.00
N SER A 330 -16.52 -10.62 6.13
CA SER A 330 -16.72 -11.07 4.75
C SER A 330 -17.07 -9.87 3.86
N PRO A 331 -16.82 -9.98 2.54
CA PRO A 331 -17.28 -8.97 1.57
C PRO A 331 -18.80 -8.81 1.58
N ALA A 332 -19.27 -7.62 1.21
CA ALA A 332 -20.67 -7.25 1.06
C ALA A 332 -21.00 -6.87 -0.41
N ILE A 333 -22.25 -7.09 -0.82
CA ILE A 333 -22.77 -6.70 -2.15
C ILE A 333 -21.92 -7.30 -3.29
N ASP A 334 -21.18 -6.49 -4.04
CA ASP A 334 -20.32 -6.93 -5.16
C ASP A 334 -18.83 -6.92 -4.83
N ASP A 335 -18.46 -6.53 -3.61
CA ASP A 335 -17.08 -6.60 -3.15
C ASP A 335 -16.59 -8.05 -3.10
N ARG A 336 -15.28 -8.22 -3.24
CA ARG A 336 -14.62 -9.52 -3.25
C ARG A 336 -13.50 -9.58 -2.23
N ASP A 337 -13.22 -10.79 -1.78
CA ASP A 337 -12.06 -11.09 -0.96
C ASP A 337 -10.80 -11.10 -1.83
N GLY A 338 -9.96 -10.08 -1.64
CA GLY A 338 -8.68 -9.90 -2.33
C GLY A 338 -7.64 -10.94 -1.93
N ALA A 339 -7.76 -11.55 -0.75
CA ALA A 339 -6.75 -12.48 -0.23
C ALA A 339 -6.47 -13.70 -1.12
N ARG A 340 -7.35 -13.99 -2.08
CA ARG A 340 -7.20 -15.10 -3.04
C ARG A 340 -6.04 -14.93 -4.00
N ASP A 341 -5.68 -13.69 -4.36
CA ASP A 341 -4.60 -13.43 -5.32
C ASP A 341 -3.31 -12.91 -4.68
N ASN A 342 -3.39 -12.53 -3.40
CA ASN A 342 -2.25 -12.15 -2.58
C ASN A 342 -1.18 -13.24 -2.64
N VAL A 343 0.08 -12.79 -2.76
CA VAL A 343 1.23 -13.65 -2.55
C VAL A 343 1.87 -13.20 -1.25
N VAL A 344 1.85 -14.08 -0.24
CA VAL A 344 2.39 -13.82 1.09
C VAL A 344 3.63 -14.68 1.30
N SER A 345 4.70 -14.06 1.79
CA SER A 345 5.89 -14.76 2.26
C SER A 345 6.04 -14.49 3.76
N ASN A 346 5.92 -15.55 4.56
CA ASN A 346 6.07 -15.53 6.01
C ASN A 346 7.28 -16.37 6.43
N VAL A 347 8.08 -15.87 7.37
CA VAL A 347 9.17 -16.63 8.02
C VAL A 347 8.85 -16.76 9.50
N GLY A 348 8.83 -17.97 10.06
CA GLY A 348 8.78 -18.13 11.52
C GLY A 348 7.44 -18.55 12.12
N GLY A 349 6.66 -19.37 11.41
CA GLY A 349 5.53 -20.11 11.97
C GLY A 349 5.70 -21.62 11.74
N ARG A 350 6.47 -22.27 12.59
CA ARG A 350 6.36 -23.71 12.87
C ARG A 350 6.25 -23.90 14.37
#